data_AF-A0A2V9T9V6-F1
#
_entry.id   AF-A0A2V9T9V6-F1
#
_cell.length_a   1.000
_cell.length_b   1.000
_cell.length_c   1.000
_cell.angle_alpha   90.00
_cell.angle_beta   90.00
_cell.angle_gamma   90.00
#
_symmetry.space_group_name_H-M   'P 1'
#
loop_
_entity.id
_entity.type
_entity.pdbx_description
1 polymer ?
#
loop_
_entity_poly.entity_id
_entity_poly.type
_entity_poly.pdbx_seq_one_letter_code
_entity_poly.pdbx_strand_id
1 'polypeptide(L)'
;MRFWLSLFVWVGVALGQVPQSKHVWLITEENHSYESVIGNSSMPYFNSLAKKYGLATQYYSPLHNSLSALMWVVAGQTVTADNSTTACFTSNNVVRQVLAKGMRWRSYQVDLPYAGFQGLYNLNYVRRHNPLIDFSDSCTAGQRVNSVPYTQLATDIADHATPNYAYITPNVNEDSHDGTLGEADQWLSQNLPAILKLPEFKPGGDGLLFVVFDEGDLFTDNRCSSRVNLRCGGRIATLVIGPQVKPGYHSSVLYSHANLLRTVCDAMSFTSCPGAGALAVPMSDFFNKVKISTPPGQTQVASPVRVAATTSNSSPVYAMQVYIDDALNYHTSGSKVDASLPITSGKHHIVVQSWDTAGGIHKSGVDVNVQSEAVIVTSPVTKSVVSSPVPIQASAGGQSPVRSMLVYADGSLRYQNSGDSVNTSLSLTPGPHSMIVEARDDSGGSASKSLSVAVATPSVSIKIPAANASVYSPVQVFATTVDPKPIYAMQVYLDNALHYEFSGNGINAALPMPLGQHYMMVQAWDAAGRIYKKSIQLDVLPIVVTVSSPAPNSTVVSPVHVHASVPSASTAFTIQVYVDDGLQYQQNGKTLDAYLKMGTGKHHIVAKAWDSGGGTWTTGVYVTVK
;
A
#
# COMPACT_ATOMS: atom_id res chain seq x y z
N MET A 1 14.69 17.28 -37.44
CA MET A 1 14.47 17.65 -36.03
C MET A 1 13.02 17.30 -35.68
N ARG A 2 12.78 16.14 -35.05
CA ARG A 2 11.42 15.65 -34.72
C ARG A 2 11.07 16.13 -33.31
N PHE A 3 10.09 17.02 -33.19
CA PHE A 3 9.48 17.39 -31.92
C PHE A 3 8.54 16.28 -31.46
N TRP A 4 8.86 15.66 -30.32
CA TRP A 4 7.92 14.82 -29.58
C TRP A 4 7.14 15.72 -28.63
N LEU A 5 5.85 15.92 -28.91
CA LEU A 5 4.91 16.48 -27.93
C LEU A 5 4.48 15.34 -26.99
N SER A 6 5.01 15.32 -25.78
CA SER A 6 4.54 14.45 -24.71
C SER A 6 3.21 15.00 -24.18
N LEU A 7 2.11 14.35 -24.54
CA LEU A 7 0.78 14.65 -24.02
C LEU A 7 0.70 14.17 -22.56
N PHE A 8 0.84 15.07 -21.59
CA PHE A 8 0.58 14.76 -20.18
C PHE A 8 -0.92 14.61 -19.97
N VAL A 9 -1.39 13.36 -19.88
CA VAL A 9 -2.73 13.05 -19.39
C VAL A 9 -2.73 13.28 -17.88
N TRP A 10 -3.38 14.36 -17.43
CA TRP A 10 -3.74 14.54 -16.03
C TRP A 10 -4.81 13.50 -15.69
N VAL A 11 -4.40 12.33 -15.24
CA VAL A 11 -5.30 11.42 -14.53
C VAL A 11 -5.48 12.02 -13.14
N GLY A 12 -6.55 12.79 -12.95
CA GLY A 12 -7.00 13.23 -11.64
C GLY A 12 -7.51 12.01 -10.86
N VAL A 13 -6.59 11.21 -10.32
CA VAL A 13 -6.93 10.30 -9.24
C VAL A 13 -7.26 11.19 -8.06
N ALA A 14 -8.51 11.18 -7.60
CA ALA A 14 -8.87 11.79 -6.33
C ALA A 14 -8.11 11.07 -5.22
N LEU A 15 -6.93 11.60 -4.88
CA LEU A 15 -6.17 11.18 -3.72
C LEU A 15 -7.10 11.29 -2.50
N GLY A 16 -6.93 10.40 -1.53
CA GLY A 16 -7.65 10.56 -0.28
C GLY A 16 -7.40 11.92 0.32
N GLN A 17 -8.46 12.67 0.56
CA GLN A 17 -8.33 13.99 1.13
C GLN A 17 -8.16 13.86 2.64
N VAL A 18 -7.07 14.44 3.15
CA VAL A 18 -6.89 14.66 4.59
C VAL A 18 -7.96 15.66 5.04
N PRO A 19 -8.75 15.37 6.09
CA PRO A 19 -9.70 16.33 6.66
C PRO A 19 -8.99 17.64 7.02
N GLN A 20 -9.67 18.75 6.76
CA GLN A 20 -9.14 20.06 7.13
C GLN A 20 -9.12 20.23 8.65
N SER A 21 -8.05 20.80 9.17
CA SER A 21 -7.81 21.02 10.59
C SER A 21 -7.16 22.37 10.83
N LYS A 22 -7.67 23.10 11.82
CA LYS A 22 -7.01 24.30 12.36
C LYS A 22 -6.12 23.98 13.56
N HIS A 23 -6.08 22.73 14.02
CA HIS A 23 -5.37 22.32 15.23
C HIS A 23 -4.58 21.03 14.97
N VAL A 24 -3.30 21.17 14.60
CA VAL A 24 -2.39 20.03 14.36
C VAL A 24 -1.25 20.03 15.36
N TRP A 25 -1.19 19.01 16.19
CA TRP A 25 -0.26 18.90 17.31
C TRP A 25 0.66 17.70 17.11
N LEU A 26 1.92 17.84 17.51
CA LEU A 26 2.92 16.79 17.44
C LEU A 26 3.54 16.61 18.82
N ILE A 27 3.66 15.36 19.24
CA ILE A 27 4.47 14.92 20.38
C ILE A 27 5.54 14.00 19.81
N THR A 28 6.80 14.29 20.10
CA THR A 28 7.93 13.48 19.64
C THR A 28 8.63 12.79 20.80
N GLU A 29 8.75 11.47 20.69
CA GLU A 29 9.59 10.61 21.55
C GLU A 29 10.89 10.28 20.81
N GLU A 30 11.90 9.77 21.52
CA GLU A 30 13.23 9.45 20.97
C GLU A 30 13.47 7.93 20.80
N ASN A 31 14.20 7.58 19.74
CA ASN A 31 15.00 6.38 19.51
C ASN A 31 14.45 5.02 20.02
N HIS A 32 13.33 4.56 19.46
CA HIS A 32 12.87 3.16 19.64
C HIS A 32 12.24 2.57 18.39
N SER A 33 12.65 1.34 18.09
CA SER A 33 12.06 0.53 17.04
C SER A 33 10.62 0.18 17.37
N TYR A 34 9.76 0.09 16.35
CA TYR A 34 8.34 -0.23 16.47
C TYR A 34 8.07 -1.45 17.36
N GLU A 35 8.86 -2.51 17.20
CA GLU A 35 8.74 -3.77 17.93
C GLU A 35 9.11 -3.64 19.42
N SER A 36 9.85 -2.61 19.81
CA SER A 36 10.14 -2.31 21.22
C SER A 36 8.97 -1.60 21.91
N VAL A 37 8.13 -0.89 21.17
CA VAL A 37 7.01 -0.07 21.69
C VAL A 37 5.68 -0.83 21.64
N ILE A 38 5.33 -1.38 20.47
CA ILE A 38 4.01 -1.97 20.24
C ILE A 38 3.94 -3.37 20.85
N GLY A 39 2.95 -3.58 21.73
CA GLY A 39 2.79 -4.79 22.52
C GLY A 39 3.60 -4.81 23.81
N ASN A 40 4.41 -3.78 24.08
CA ASN A 40 5.23 -3.71 25.29
C ASN A 40 4.38 -3.41 26.54
N SER A 41 4.51 -4.25 27.57
CA SER A 41 3.80 -4.10 28.85
C SER A 41 4.24 -2.90 29.68
N SER A 42 5.42 -2.34 29.40
CA SER A 42 5.90 -1.10 30.02
C SER A 42 5.30 0.15 29.38
N MET A 43 4.62 0.02 28.24
CA MET A 43 3.92 1.14 27.58
C MET A 43 2.40 0.92 27.45
N PRO A 44 1.69 0.66 28.56
CA PRO A 44 0.27 0.33 28.52
C PRO A 44 -0.59 1.48 27.99
N TYR A 45 -0.25 2.74 28.28
CA TYR A 45 -1.04 3.88 27.83
C TYR A 45 -0.92 4.12 26.33
N PHE A 46 0.30 4.16 25.78
CA PHE A 46 0.56 4.26 24.35
C PHE A 46 -0.14 3.13 23.57
N ASN A 47 0.00 1.89 24.04
CA ASN A 47 -0.66 0.74 23.43
C ASN A 47 -2.19 0.78 23.56
N SER A 48 -2.74 1.43 24.59
CA SER A 48 -4.19 1.68 24.69
C SER A 48 -4.65 2.70 23.64
N LEU A 49 -3.85 3.73 23.36
CA LEU A 49 -4.13 4.70 22.31
C LEU A 49 -4.04 4.06 20.92
N ALA A 50 -3.06 3.19 20.69
CA ALA A 50 -2.91 2.41 19.46
C ALA A 50 -4.12 1.50 19.14
N LYS A 51 -4.81 1.01 20.18
CA LYS A 51 -6.06 0.25 20.04
C LYS A 51 -7.28 1.14 19.81
N LYS A 52 -7.24 2.38 20.31
CA LYS A 52 -8.37 3.32 20.26
C LYS A 52 -8.39 4.17 18.99
N TYR A 53 -7.23 4.60 18.50
CA TYR A 53 -7.08 5.53 17.38
C TYR A 53 -6.33 4.87 16.21
N GLY A 54 -5.58 5.64 15.42
CA GLY A 54 -4.79 5.15 14.32
C GLY A 54 -3.37 4.73 14.73
N LEU A 55 -2.90 3.60 14.20
CA LEU A 55 -1.50 3.16 14.27
C LEU A 55 -0.93 2.98 12.87
N ALA A 56 0.19 3.63 12.56
CA ALA A 56 0.95 3.38 11.34
C ALA A 56 1.90 2.21 11.57
N THR A 57 1.52 1.02 11.11
CA THR A 57 2.34 -0.18 11.32
C THR A 57 3.58 -0.18 10.43
N GLN A 58 3.57 0.51 9.29
CA GLN A 58 4.69 0.52 8.34
C GLN A 58 5.31 1.93 8.23
N TYR A 59 5.62 2.57 9.36
CA TYR A 59 6.27 3.87 9.42
C TYR A 59 7.78 3.74 9.64
N TYR A 60 8.59 4.42 8.82
CA TYR A 60 10.04 4.34 8.84
C TYR A 60 10.69 5.72 8.90
N SER A 61 11.64 5.89 9.80
CA SER A 61 12.43 7.12 9.88
C SER A 61 13.45 7.16 8.74
N PRO A 62 13.64 8.30 8.06
CA PRO A 62 14.59 8.41 6.97
C PRO A 62 16.05 8.42 7.43
N LEU A 63 16.33 8.73 8.70
CA LEU A 63 17.68 8.99 9.21
C LEU A 63 17.85 8.48 10.64
N HIS A 64 19.10 8.17 10.99
CA HIS A 64 19.49 7.87 12.36
C HIS A 64 20.46 8.94 12.88
N ASN A 65 19.86 10.07 13.18
CA ASN A 65 20.33 11.16 14.00
C ASN A 65 19.10 11.97 14.40
N SER A 66 18.78 12.03 15.69
CA SER A 66 17.53 12.62 16.18
C SER A 66 17.21 13.99 15.62
N LEU A 67 18.17 14.92 15.71
CA LEU A 67 18.01 16.27 15.16
C LEU A 67 17.67 16.23 13.67
N SER A 68 18.39 15.42 12.89
CA SER A 68 18.13 15.28 11.47
C SER A 68 16.77 14.63 11.18
N ALA A 69 16.37 13.60 11.92
CA ALA A 69 15.07 12.96 11.78
C ALA A 69 13.92 13.93 12.10
N LEU A 70 14.04 14.69 13.20
CA LEU A 70 13.09 15.73 13.58
C LEU A 70 13.03 16.89 12.58
N MET A 71 14.15 17.24 11.94
CA MET A 71 14.16 18.21 10.83
C MET A 71 13.32 17.71 9.63
N TRP A 72 13.26 16.40 9.39
CA TRP A 72 12.35 15.86 8.37
C TRP A 72 10.88 15.99 8.76
N VAL A 73 10.55 15.90 10.04
CA VAL A 73 9.18 16.11 10.53
C VAL A 73 8.69 17.54 10.28
N VAL A 74 9.56 18.54 10.36
CA VAL A 74 9.17 19.97 10.30
C VAL A 74 9.57 20.70 9.02
N ALA A 75 10.55 20.19 8.27
CA ALA A 75 11.06 20.78 7.03
C ALA A 75 11.17 19.79 5.87
N GLY A 76 10.96 18.49 6.10
CA GLY A 76 10.99 17.47 5.05
C GLY A 76 12.38 17.23 4.46
N GLN A 77 13.45 17.66 5.13
CA GLN A 77 14.83 17.49 4.70
C GLN A 77 15.78 17.65 5.89
N THR A 78 16.99 17.13 5.76
CA THR A 78 18.08 17.40 6.71
C THR A 78 18.56 18.83 6.51
N VAL A 79 18.34 19.67 7.51
CA VAL A 79 18.85 21.05 7.50
C VAL A 79 20.24 21.13 8.12
N THR A 80 20.46 20.35 9.18
CA THR A 80 21.73 20.19 9.88
C THR A 80 21.75 18.84 10.58
N ALA A 81 22.95 18.32 10.83
CA ALA A 81 23.21 17.16 11.69
C ALA A 81 24.08 17.54 12.91
N ASP A 82 24.35 18.83 13.10
CA ASP A 82 25.12 19.34 14.23
C ASP A 82 24.24 19.50 15.48
N ASN A 83 24.36 18.55 16.41
CA ASN A 83 23.66 18.56 17.69
C ASN A 83 23.99 19.77 18.60
N SER A 84 25.03 20.55 18.26
CA SER A 84 25.43 21.77 18.98
C SER A 84 25.03 23.05 18.26
N THR A 85 24.22 22.96 17.20
CA THR A 85 23.79 24.13 16.45
C THR A 85 23.01 25.11 17.32
N THR A 86 23.29 26.39 17.14
CA THR A 86 22.44 27.50 17.60
C THR A 86 22.05 28.41 16.43
N ALA A 87 22.34 27.96 15.21
CA ALA A 87 22.13 28.72 13.99
C ALA A 87 20.64 28.86 13.65
N CYS A 88 20.35 29.89 12.85
CA CYS A 88 19.04 30.14 12.28
C CYS A 88 19.06 29.86 10.77
N PHE A 89 18.45 28.77 10.34
CA PHE A 89 18.40 28.36 8.95
C PHE A 89 17.20 28.97 8.22
N THR A 90 17.41 29.38 6.97
CA THR A 90 16.39 30.01 6.13
C THR A 90 15.56 29.02 5.30
N SER A 91 15.88 27.73 5.40
CA SER A 91 15.15 26.62 4.77
C SER A 91 13.64 26.71 5.04
N ASN A 92 12.83 26.37 4.03
CA ASN A 92 11.37 26.31 4.20
C ASN A 92 11.01 25.27 5.26
N ASN A 93 10.02 25.57 6.09
CA ASN A 93 9.63 24.79 7.26
C ASN A 93 8.15 25.03 7.61
N VAL A 94 7.63 24.22 8.52
CA VAL A 94 6.23 24.26 8.96
C VAL A 94 5.83 25.62 9.55
N VAL A 95 6.69 26.26 10.34
CA VAL A 95 6.39 27.55 10.99
C VAL A 95 6.18 28.65 9.96
N ARG A 96 7.01 28.69 8.90
CA ARG A 96 6.80 29.61 7.78
C ARG A 96 5.40 29.47 7.17
N GLN A 97 4.95 28.23 6.97
CA GLN A 97 3.64 27.96 6.38
C GLN A 97 2.49 28.31 7.36
N VAL A 98 2.65 28.04 8.65
CA VAL A 98 1.68 28.44 9.69
C VAL A 98 1.52 29.96 9.74
N LEU A 99 2.62 30.70 9.78
CA LEU A 99 2.61 32.17 9.80
C LEU A 99 2.02 32.75 8.50
N ALA A 100 2.32 32.18 7.34
CA ALA A 100 1.75 32.62 6.07
C ALA A 100 0.22 32.47 5.99
N LYS A 101 -0.37 31.58 6.80
CA LYS A 101 -1.82 31.40 6.94
C LYS A 101 -2.43 32.27 8.05
N GLY A 102 -1.63 33.10 8.72
CA GLY A 102 -2.09 33.90 9.87
C GLY A 102 -2.43 33.06 11.10
N MET A 103 -1.90 31.83 11.19
CA MET A 103 -2.14 30.92 12.30
C MET A 103 -1.04 31.03 13.37
N ARG A 104 -1.35 30.60 14.59
CA ARG A 104 -0.43 30.63 15.74
C ARG A 104 0.30 29.29 15.91
N TRP A 105 1.57 29.35 16.29
CA TRP A 105 2.35 28.16 16.64
C TRP A 105 2.94 28.31 18.05
N ARG A 106 3.18 27.18 18.71
CA ARG A 106 3.93 27.08 19.98
C ARG A 106 4.81 25.82 19.94
N SER A 107 5.98 25.92 20.57
CA SER A 107 6.76 24.75 20.97
C SER A 107 6.74 24.67 22.50
N TYR A 108 6.19 23.59 23.06
CA TYR A 108 6.13 23.33 24.50
C TYR A 108 7.19 22.31 24.89
N GLN A 109 8.16 22.73 25.68
CA GLN A 109 9.37 21.96 25.93
C GLN A 109 9.51 21.75 27.44
N VAL A 110 9.56 20.49 27.88
CA VAL A 110 9.78 20.19 29.31
C VAL A 110 11.19 20.66 29.70
N ASP A 111 11.31 21.24 30.89
CA ASP A 111 12.54 21.84 31.44
C ASP A 111 13.16 23.00 30.64
N LEU A 112 12.45 23.58 29.66
CA LEU A 112 12.87 24.87 29.09
C LEU A 112 12.80 25.94 30.20
N PRO A 113 13.86 26.74 30.45
CA PRO A 113 13.92 27.61 31.63
C PRO A 113 13.01 28.83 31.52
N TYR A 114 12.84 29.36 30.30
CA TYR A 114 12.00 30.51 30.01
C TYR A 114 11.67 30.58 28.52
N ALA A 115 10.66 31.37 28.16
CA ALA A 115 10.24 31.56 26.79
C ALA A 115 11.36 32.12 25.89
N GLY A 116 11.68 31.42 24.80
CA GLY A 116 12.71 31.82 23.85
C GLY A 116 14.15 31.61 24.30
N PHE A 117 14.38 30.69 25.23
CA PHE A 117 15.72 30.21 25.58
C PHE A 117 16.48 29.73 24.34
N GLN A 118 17.75 30.13 24.20
CA GLN A 118 18.60 29.80 23.05
C GLN A 118 19.82 28.93 23.40
N GLY A 119 20.00 28.57 24.67
CA GLY A 119 21.09 27.68 25.07
C GLY A 119 20.87 26.25 24.57
N LEU A 120 21.93 25.44 24.60
CA LEU A 120 21.90 24.05 24.16
C LEU A 120 21.21 23.12 25.17
N TYR A 121 21.28 23.44 26.46
CA TYR A 121 20.75 22.62 27.54
C TYR A 121 20.28 23.46 28.73
N ASN A 122 19.32 22.94 29.48
CA ASN A 122 18.93 23.42 30.81
C ASN A 122 18.26 22.28 31.59
N LEU A 123 18.86 21.86 32.72
CA LEU A 123 18.44 20.62 33.39
C LEU A 123 18.40 19.47 32.37
N ASN A 124 17.24 18.85 32.16
CA ASN A 124 17.04 17.74 31.21
C ASN A 124 16.53 18.21 29.83
N TYR A 125 16.35 19.52 29.62
CA TYR A 125 16.05 20.06 28.30
C TYR A 125 17.30 20.02 27.42
N VAL A 126 17.15 19.53 26.18
CA VAL A 126 18.18 19.60 25.14
C VAL A 126 17.63 20.22 23.85
N ARG A 127 18.33 21.22 23.32
CA ARG A 127 17.87 21.99 22.16
C ARG A 127 17.66 21.14 20.92
N ARG A 128 18.48 20.11 20.72
CA ARG A 128 18.43 19.22 19.56
C ARG A 128 17.09 18.47 19.40
N HIS A 129 16.25 18.38 20.43
CA HIS A 129 14.91 17.78 20.34
C HIS A 129 13.80 18.82 20.01
N ASN A 130 14.15 20.11 19.92
CA ASN A 130 13.26 21.22 19.57
C ASN A 130 13.59 21.78 18.17
N PRO A 131 13.31 21.07 17.07
CA PRO A 131 13.80 21.43 15.74
C PRO A 131 13.24 22.78 15.24
N LEU A 132 12.11 23.24 15.77
CA LEU A 132 11.47 24.47 15.32
C LEU A 132 12.33 25.72 15.58
N ILE A 133 13.10 25.75 16.66
CA ILE A 133 13.82 26.95 17.11
C ILE A 133 15.04 27.29 16.22
N ASP A 134 15.45 26.37 15.36
CA ASP A 134 16.60 26.53 14.47
C ASP A 134 16.25 27.14 13.12
N PHE A 135 14.99 27.50 12.88
CA PHE A 135 14.57 28.19 11.65
C PHE A 135 14.47 29.69 11.85
N SER A 136 14.80 30.48 10.82
CA SER A 136 14.70 31.94 10.84
C SER A 136 13.29 32.45 11.15
N ASP A 137 12.27 31.68 10.78
CA ASP A 137 10.86 32.00 11.05
C ASP A 137 10.50 31.87 12.55
N SER A 138 11.33 31.17 13.33
CA SER A 138 11.09 30.87 14.75
C SER A 138 12.14 31.49 15.66
N CYS A 139 13.40 31.56 15.24
CA CYS A 139 14.53 31.90 16.11
C CYS A 139 14.67 33.41 16.39
N THR A 140 13.99 34.25 15.61
CA THR A 140 14.05 35.72 15.74
C THR A 140 13.45 36.17 17.07
N ALA A 141 13.88 37.32 17.58
CA ALA A 141 13.49 37.78 18.92
C ALA A 141 11.96 37.82 19.15
N GLY A 142 11.19 38.23 18.14
CA GLY A 142 9.72 38.30 18.22
C GLY A 142 9.01 36.94 18.09
N GLN A 143 9.66 35.92 17.55
CA GLN A 143 9.06 34.59 17.34
C GLN A 143 9.57 33.55 18.33
N ARG A 144 10.81 33.66 18.81
CA ARG A 144 11.42 32.66 19.70
C ARG A 144 10.68 32.50 21.02
N VAL A 145 10.00 33.55 21.46
CA VAL A 145 9.11 33.55 22.64
C VAL A 145 7.91 32.60 22.50
N ASN A 146 7.66 32.07 21.31
CA ASN A 146 6.69 30.99 21.07
C ASN A 146 7.22 29.61 21.43
N SER A 147 8.54 29.45 21.65
CA SER A 147 9.09 28.27 22.33
C SER A 147 9.09 28.52 23.83
N VAL A 148 8.34 27.72 24.58
CA VAL A 148 8.01 27.96 25.99
C VAL A 148 8.21 26.71 26.85
N PRO A 149 8.39 26.90 28.18
CA PRO A 149 8.29 25.81 29.13
C PRO A 149 6.96 25.07 28.96
N TYR A 150 6.97 23.75 29.07
CA TYR A 150 5.76 22.92 28.94
C TYR A 150 4.63 23.33 29.90
N THR A 151 4.97 23.84 31.09
CA THR A 151 4.01 24.37 32.07
C THR A 151 3.11 25.48 31.53
N GLN A 152 3.53 26.21 30.49
CA GLN A 152 2.72 27.23 29.81
C GLN A 152 1.46 26.64 29.16
N LEU A 153 1.46 25.35 28.80
CA LEU A 153 0.31 24.70 28.18
C LEU A 153 -0.95 24.80 29.06
N ALA A 154 -0.81 24.63 30.38
CA ALA A 154 -1.95 24.74 31.29
C ALA A 154 -2.58 26.14 31.29
N THR A 155 -1.74 27.18 31.22
CA THR A 155 -2.19 28.58 31.08
C THR A 155 -2.86 28.80 29.73
N ASP A 156 -2.23 28.36 28.63
CA ASP A 156 -2.79 28.54 27.28
C ASP A 156 -4.14 27.79 27.14
N ILE A 157 -4.32 26.65 27.80
CA ILE A 157 -5.61 25.93 27.87
C ILE A 157 -6.64 26.73 28.68
N ALA A 158 -6.29 27.22 29.87
CA ALA A 158 -7.19 27.99 30.72
C ALA A 158 -7.68 29.29 30.05
N ASP A 159 -6.78 29.95 29.31
CA ASP A 159 -7.04 31.20 28.62
C ASP A 159 -7.69 31.02 27.25
N HIS A 160 -7.99 29.78 26.83
CA HIS A 160 -8.49 29.45 25.49
C HIS A 160 -7.57 30.01 24.38
N ALA A 161 -6.27 30.03 24.65
CA ALA A 161 -5.23 30.63 23.83
C ALA A 161 -4.32 29.59 23.15
N THR A 162 -4.74 28.32 23.10
CA THR A 162 -3.97 27.23 22.47
C THR A 162 -3.61 27.53 21.00
N PRO A 163 -2.45 27.05 20.53
CA PRO A 163 -1.97 27.32 19.18
C PRO A 163 -2.74 26.49 18.14
N ASN A 164 -2.65 26.91 16.87
CA ASN A 164 -3.07 26.09 15.74
C ASN A 164 -2.08 24.95 15.48
N TYR A 165 -0.78 25.22 15.64
CA TYR A 165 0.28 24.21 15.53
C TYR A 165 1.05 24.11 16.85
N ALA A 166 1.03 22.95 17.49
CA ALA A 166 1.81 22.69 18.69
C ALA A 166 2.88 21.63 18.41
N TYR A 167 4.09 21.86 18.90
CA TYR A 167 5.16 20.88 18.94
C TYR A 167 5.58 20.66 20.39
N ILE A 168 5.46 19.45 20.88
CA ILE A 168 5.62 19.11 22.28
C ILE A 168 6.72 18.06 22.40
N THR A 169 7.63 18.26 23.35
CA THR A 169 8.75 17.34 23.57
C THR A 169 8.95 17.14 25.06
N PRO A 170 8.87 15.90 25.56
CA PRO A 170 9.33 15.55 26.91
C PRO A 170 10.82 15.88 27.09
N ASN A 171 11.31 15.86 28.33
CA ASN A 171 12.74 16.03 28.58
C ASN A 171 13.47 14.68 28.39
N VAL A 172 14.79 14.66 28.52
CA VAL A 172 15.57 13.42 28.28
C VAL A 172 15.25 12.26 29.25
N ASN A 173 14.63 12.50 30.41
CA ASN A 173 14.23 11.40 31.30
C ASN A 173 12.92 10.74 30.85
N GLU A 174 12.14 11.43 30.03
CA GLU A 174 10.80 11.03 29.63
C GLU A 174 10.67 10.85 28.10
N ASP A 175 11.77 10.99 27.35
CA ASP A 175 11.82 10.85 25.89
C ASP A 175 11.95 9.40 25.41
N SER A 176 11.99 8.46 26.36
CA SER A 176 12.19 7.01 26.19
C SER A 176 13.59 6.54 25.78
N HIS A 177 14.52 7.42 25.41
CA HIS A 177 15.86 7.05 24.98
C HIS A 177 16.90 7.14 26.10
N ASP A 178 17.06 8.33 26.68
CA ASP A 178 17.95 8.54 27.83
C ASP A 178 17.24 8.06 29.12
N GLY A 179 15.90 8.14 29.14
CA GLY A 179 15.02 7.49 30.11
C GLY A 179 14.54 6.10 29.67
N THR A 180 13.46 5.62 30.28
CA THR A 180 12.85 4.33 29.95
C THR A 180 11.53 4.47 29.17
N LEU A 181 11.18 3.44 28.41
CA LEU A 181 9.84 3.32 27.79
C LEU A 181 8.70 3.49 28.81
N GLY A 182 8.90 3.05 30.06
CA GLY A 182 7.91 3.18 31.13
C GLY A 182 7.73 4.60 31.63
N GLU A 183 8.81 5.37 31.74
CA GLU A 183 8.77 6.80 32.12
C GLU A 183 8.10 7.63 31.03
N ALA A 184 8.41 7.36 29.76
CA ALA A 184 7.74 8.00 28.63
C ALA A 184 6.24 7.68 28.61
N ASP A 185 5.85 6.42 28.77
CA ASP A 185 4.42 6.05 28.84
C ASP A 185 3.70 6.69 30.03
N GLN A 186 4.38 6.77 31.18
CA GLN A 186 3.86 7.47 32.36
C GLN A 186 3.66 8.96 32.07
N TRP A 187 4.64 9.63 31.46
CA TRP A 187 4.52 11.04 31.07
C TRP A 187 3.34 11.23 30.11
N LEU A 188 3.23 10.39 29.08
CA LEU A 188 2.11 10.43 28.14
C LEU A 188 0.76 10.26 28.88
N SER A 189 0.67 9.30 29.80
CA SER A 189 -0.54 9.00 30.55
C SER A 189 -1.00 10.16 31.45
N GLN A 190 -0.06 10.97 31.96
CA GLN A 190 -0.34 12.11 32.81
C GLN A 190 -0.72 13.36 32.00
N ASN A 191 -0.18 13.50 30.79
CA ASN A 191 -0.23 14.75 30.02
C ASN A 191 -1.26 14.73 28.88
N LEU A 192 -1.32 13.66 28.08
CA LEU A 192 -2.24 13.59 26.94
C LEU A 192 -3.71 13.70 27.32
N PRO A 193 -4.20 13.20 28.48
CA PRO A 193 -5.62 13.35 28.83
C PRO A 193 -6.09 14.80 28.90
N ALA A 194 -5.23 15.76 29.27
CA ALA A 194 -5.59 17.18 29.25
C ALA A 194 -5.75 17.71 27.82
N ILE A 195 -4.84 17.33 26.93
CA ILE A 195 -4.88 17.67 25.49
C ILE A 195 -6.11 17.05 24.83
N LEU A 196 -6.35 15.76 25.03
CA LEU A 196 -7.48 15.03 24.43
C LEU A 196 -8.86 15.47 24.98
N LYS A 197 -8.89 16.27 26.05
CA LYS A 197 -10.11 16.89 26.57
C LYS A 197 -10.43 18.23 25.91
N LEU A 198 -9.51 18.80 25.13
CA LEU A 198 -9.76 20.06 24.42
C LEU A 198 -10.87 19.88 23.38
N PRO A 199 -11.68 20.93 23.09
CA PRO A 199 -12.77 20.86 22.13
C PRO A 199 -12.35 20.31 20.76
N GLU A 200 -11.17 20.69 20.28
CA GLU A 200 -10.60 20.24 19.00
C GLU A 200 -10.33 18.73 18.96
N PHE A 201 -9.98 18.08 20.08
CA PHE A 201 -9.69 16.63 20.11
C PHE A 201 -10.87 15.77 20.56
N LYS A 202 -11.98 16.40 20.96
CA LYS A 202 -13.24 15.73 21.31
C LYS A 202 -14.05 15.35 20.08
N PRO A 203 -15.02 14.43 20.24
CA PRO A 203 -16.10 14.26 19.28
C PRO A 203 -16.74 15.63 19.00
N GLY A 204 -16.62 16.15 17.78
CA GLY A 204 -17.02 17.51 17.39
C GLY A 204 -15.89 18.28 16.71
N GLY A 205 -14.66 17.98 17.09
CA GLY A 205 -13.49 18.78 16.77
C GLY A 205 -12.81 18.44 15.45
N ASP A 206 -11.81 19.25 15.13
CA ASP A 206 -10.97 19.16 13.93
C ASP A 206 -9.51 18.79 14.25
N GLY A 207 -9.19 18.51 15.51
CA GLY A 207 -7.84 18.28 16.01
C GLY A 207 -7.18 17.04 15.42
N LEU A 208 -5.90 17.17 15.10
CA LEU A 208 -5.06 16.07 14.65
C LEU A 208 -3.77 16.05 15.47
N LEU A 209 -3.56 14.97 16.21
CA LEU A 209 -2.39 14.76 17.05
C LEU A 209 -1.58 13.59 16.50
N PHE A 210 -0.27 13.80 16.34
CA PHE A 210 0.69 12.73 16.12
C PHE A 210 1.50 12.50 17.39
N VAL A 211 1.66 11.22 17.76
CA VAL A 211 2.70 10.81 18.71
C VAL A 211 3.66 9.93 17.91
N VAL A 212 4.89 10.37 17.73
CA VAL A 212 5.84 9.78 16.79
C VAL A 212 7.22 9.70 17.42
N PHE A 213 7.86 8.54 17.30
CA PHE A 213 9.29 8.41 17.61
C PHE A 213 10.09 9.00 16.44
N ASP A 214 11.23 9.60 16.70
CA ASP A 214 12.09 10.21 15.68
C ASP A 214 12.86 9.16 14.85
N GLU A 215 13.42 8.14 15.49
CA GLU A 215 14.18 7.05 14.87
C GLU A 215 14.08 5.76 15.68
N GLY A 216 14.53 4.67 15.07
CA GLY A 216 14.66 3.36 15.67
C GLY A 216 16.11 3.05 16.00
N ASP A 217 16.31 2.03 16.83
CA ASP A 217 17.61 1.60 17.29
C ASP A 217 18.35 0.87 16.16
N LEU A 218 19.40 1.45 15.56
CA LEU A 218 20.12 0.80 14.45
C LEU A 218 20.86 -0.48 14.81
N PHE A 219 21.15 -0.72 16.08
CA PHE A 219 21.75 -2.00 16.47
C PHE A 219 20.79 -3.15 16.21
N THR A 220 19.48 -2.88 16.28
CA THR A 220 18.42 -3.88 16.13
C THR A 220 17.55 -3.65 14.88
N ASP A 221 17.53 -2.44 14.33
CA ASP A 221 16.64 -2.02 13.25
C ASP A 221 17.15 -0.80 12.45
N ASN A 222 17.78 -1.04 11.30
CA ASN A 222 18.10 0.01 10.31
C ASN A 222 17.19 -0.03 9.06
N ARG A 223 15.98 -0.58 9.19
CA ARG A 223 15.07 -0.79 8.06
C ARG A 223 14.56 0.53 7.49
N CYS A 224 14.49 0.63 6.17
CA CYS A 224 13.85 1.74 5.44
C CYS A 224 12.47 1.34 4.91
N SER A 225 12.25 0.04 4.85
CA SER A 225 10.97 -0.61 4.55
C SER A 225 11.04 -2.05 5.02
N SER A 226 9.99 -2.85 4.81
CA SER A 226 10.00 -4.28 5.11
C SER A 226 11.01 -5.10 4.29
N ARG A 227 11.65 -4.51 3.26
CA ARG A 227 12.56 -5.21 2.34
C ARG A 227 13.92 -4.52 2.16
N VAL A 228 14.15 -3.37 2.78
CA VAL A 228 15.36 -2.56 2.58
C VAL A 228 15.93 -2.22 3.96
N ASN A 229 17.17 -2.62 4.22
CA ASN A 229 17.78 -2.60 5.57
C ASN A 229 19.15 -1.91 5.56
N LEU A 230 19.28 -0.73 4.95
CA LEU A 230 20.56 -0.01 4.93
C LEU A 230 20.34 1.51 4.88
N ARG A 231 21.09 2.24 5.72
CA ARG A 231 21.29 3.72 5.68
C ARG A 231 20.03 4.59 5.89
N CYS A 232 19.19 4.21 6.84
CA CYS A 232 18.01 4.98 7.28
C CYS A 232 17.76 4.75 8.77
N GLY A 233 16.68 5.32 9.31
CA GLY A 233 16.40 5.41 10.74
C GLY A 233 15.53 4.31 11.35
N GLY A 234 15.31 3.17 10.68
CA GLY A 234 14.53 2.08 11.27
C GLY A 234 13.01 2.27 11.19
N ARG A 235 12.27 1.23 11.58
CA ARG A 235 10.81 1.24 11.69
C ARG A 235 10.41 1.74 13.06
N ILE A 236 9.50 2.70 13.13
CA ILE A 236 9.16 3.41 14.37
C ILE A 236 7.66 3.36 14.66
N ALA A 237 7.29 3.50 15.93
CA ALA A 237 5.89 3.61 16.33
C ALA A 237 5.35 5.01 16.02
N THR A 238 4.17 5.08 15.41
CA THR A 238 3.52 6.36 15.11
C THR A 238 2.01 6.24 15.26
N LEU A 239 1.46 7.04 16.16
CA LEU A 239 0.02 7.17 16.37
C LEU A 239 -0.52 8.37 15.59
N VAL A 240 -1.72 8.19 15.03
CA VAL A 240 -2.53 9.26 14.46
C VAL A 240 -3.80 9.34 15.28
N ILE A 241 -4.00 10.46 15.98
CA ILE A 241 -5.04 10.62 16.99
C ILE A 241 -5.91 11.82 16.61
N GLY A 242 -7.22 11.65 16.68
CA GLY A 242 -8.17 12.74 16.47
C GLY A 242 -9.59 12.23 16.23
N PRO A 243 -10.60 13.10 16.34
CA PRO A 243 -12.00 12.75 16.08
C PRO A 243 -12.27 12.30 14.65
N GLN A 244 -11.45 12.75 13.68
CA GLN A 244 -11.59 12.41 12.26
C GLN A 244 -10.87 11.10 11.87
N VAL A 245 -10.03 10.56 12.78
CA VAL A 245 -9.24 9.36 12.52
C VAL A 245 -10.10 8.12 12.75
N LYS A 246 -9.98 7.12 11.87
CA LYS A 246 -10.63 5.83 12.02
C LYS A 246 -10.24 5.18 13.35
N PRO A 247 -11.21 4.86 14.23
CA PRO A 247 -10.93 4.21 15.51
C PRO A 247 -10.31 2.83 15.32
N GLY A 248 -9.26 2.55 16.10
CA GLY A 248 -8.53 1.28 16.06
C GLY A 248 -7.94 0.92 14.70
N TYR A 249 -7.73 1.89 13.81
CA TYR A 249 -7.28 1.63 12.44
C TYR A 249 -5.78 1.42 12.35
N HIS A 250 -5.37 0.28 11.82
CA HIS A 250 -3.97 -0.08 11.66
C HIS A 250 -3.61 -0.01 10.18
N SER A 251 -2.85 1.01 9.79
CA SER A 251 -2.40 1.17 8.41
C SER A 251 -1.19 0.30 8.13
N SER A 252 -1.21 -0.44 7.02
CA SER A 252 -0.06 -1.17 6.46
C SER A 252 0.63 -0.43 5.31
N VAL A 253 0.21 0.81 5.02
CA VAL A 253 0.83 1.65 3.99
C VAL A 253 2.21 2.10 4.47
N LEU A 254 3.20 2.05 3.58
CA LEU A 254 4.55 2.50 3.85
C LEU A 254 4.58 4.02 4.01
N TYR A 255 4.97 4.49 5.20
CA TYR A 255 5.09 5.91 5.54
C TYR A 255 6.45 6.28 6.11
N SER A 256 6.74 7.58 6.09
CA SER A 256 7.93 8.23 6.65
C SER A 256 7.57 9.63 7.18
N HIS A 257 8.53 10.33 7.77
CA HIS A 257 8.36 11.73 8.21
C HIS A 257 7.87 12.67 7.11
N ALA A 258 8.25 12.44 5.85
CA ALA A 258 7.74 13.22 4.73
C ALA A 258 6.23 13.06 4.53
N ASN A 259 5.68 11.87 4.77
CA ASN A 259 4.24 11.60 4.68
C ASN A 259 3.47 12.25 5.83
N LEU A 260 4.04 12.25 7.05
CA LEU A 260 3.46 12.96 8.18
C LEU A 260 3.44 14.47 7.90
N LEU A 261 4.57 15.06 7.50
CA LEU A 261 4.64 16.48 7.15
C LEU A 261 3.65 16.83 6.02
N ARG A 262 3.54 15.99 4.99
CA ARG A 262 2.52 16.16 3.95
C ARG A 262 1.11 16.18 4.54
N THR A 263 0.82 15.28 5.48
CA THR A 263 -0.49 15.21 6.14
C THR A 263 -0.78 16.48 6.94
N VAL A 264 0.22 17.04 7.64
CA VAL A 264 0.12 18.34 8.33
C VAL A 264 -0.20 19.45 7.32
N CYS A 265 0.54 19.53 6.21
CA CYS A 265 0.35 20.53 5.17
C CYS A 265 -1.06 20.48 4.57
N ASP A 266 -1.54 19.28 4.24
CA ASP A 266 -2.86 19.08 3.65
C ASP A 266 -3.96 19.41 4.67
N ALA A 267 -3.84 18.95 5.93
CA ALA A 267 -4.80 19.24 6.99
C ALA A 267 -4.92 20.75 7.26
N MET A 268 -3.79 21.46 7.35
CA MET A 268 -3.76 22.90 7.65
C MET A 268 -3.94 23.80 6.42
N SER A 269 -4.22 23.23 5.24
CA SER A 269 -4.40 23.96 3.99
C SER A 269 -3.23 24.86 3.61
N PHE A 270 -1.99 24.41 3.80
CA PHE A 270 -0.84 25.18 3.34
C PHE A 270 -0.81 25.27 1.81
N THR A 271 -0.36 26.42 1.29
CA THR A 271 -0.24 26.63 -0.16
C THR A 271 0.92 25.85 -0.77
N SER A 272 1.91 25.50 0.04
CA SER A 272 3.04 24.64 -0.31
C SER A 272 3.46 23.82 0.90
N CYS A 273 4.09 22.66 0.68
CA CYS A 273 4.65 21.85 1.76
C CYS A 273 6.19 21.89 1.72
N PRO A 274 6.89 21.97 2.87
CA PRO A 274 8.35 22.00 2.89
C PRO A 274 9.00 20.68 2.44
N GLY A 275 10.18 20.79 1.81
CA GLY A 275 11.06 19.66 1.48
C GLY A 275 10.37 18.48 0.80
N ALA A 276 10.71 17.26 1.21
CA ALA A 276 10.11 16.04 0.72
C ALA A 276 8.59 15.95 0.98
N GLY A 277 8.04 16.74 1.90
CA GLY A 277 6.60 16.85 2.13
C GLY A 277 5.84 17.31 0.88
N ALA A 278 6.46 18.11 -0.01
CA ALA A 278 5.84 18.55 -1.27
C ALA A 278 5.51 17.39 -2.22
N LEU A 279 6.30 16.32 -2.17
CA LEU A 279 6.23 15.18 -3.10
C LEU A 279 5.63 13.92 -2.46
N ALA A 280 5.62 13.84 -1.13
CA ALA A 280 5.04 12.73 -0.41
C ALA A 280 3.51 12.66 -0.61
N VAL A 281 2.98 11.45 -0.50
CA VAL A 281 1.53 11.22 -0.37
C VAL A 281 1.12 11.37 1.10
N PRO A 282 -0.02 12.00 1.41
CA PRO A 282 -0.50 12.10 2.78
C PRO A 282 -0.91 10.73 3.34
N MET A 283 -0.95 10.63 4.67
CA MET A 283 -1.48 9.50 5.46
C MET A 283 -3.02 9.46 5.40
N SER A 284 -3.58 9.57 4.19
CA SER A 284 -5.01 9.81 3.97
C SER A 284 -5.91 8.58 4.23
N ASP A 285 -5.32 7.40 4.35
CA ASP A 285 -6.02 6.16 4.67
C ASP A 285 -6.48 6.09 6.13
N PHE A 286 -5.89 6.90 7.02
CA PHE A 286 -6.34 7.06 8.41
C PHE A 286 -7.71 7.71 8.56
N PHE A 287 -8.25 8.34 7.51
CA PHE A 287 -9.48 9.11 7.58
C PHE A 287 -10.60 8.46 6.76
N ASN A 288 -11.86 8.60 7.21
CA ASN A 288 -13.02 8.16 6.43
C ASN A 288 -13.25 9.09 5.22
N LYS A 289 -13.90 8.55 4.19
CA LYS A 289 -14.27 9.27 2.98
C LYS A 289 -15.73 9.02 2.64
N VAL A 290 -16.37 10.01 2.03
CA VAL A 290 -17.66 9.82 1.38
C VAL A 290 -17.44 9.05 0.07
N LYS A 291 -18.25 8.03 -0.19
CA LYS A 291 -18.27 7.31 -1.46
C LYS A 291 -19.39 7.87 -2.35
N ILE A 292 -19.01 8.62 -3.39
CA ILE A 292 -19.95 9.05 -4.43
C ILE A 292 -20.13 7.88 -5.42
N SER A 293 -21.35 7.34 -5.51
CA SER A 293 -21.69 6.28 -6.47
C SER A 293 -22.24 6.83 -7.79
N THR A 294 -22.81 8.03 -7.78
CA THR A 294 -23.29 8.73 -8.99
C THR A 294 -23.21 10.23 -8.74
N PRO A 295 -22.80 11.06 -9.71
CA PRO A 295 -22.25 10.66 -11.01
C PRO A 295 -20.80 10.13 -10.89
N PRO A 296 -20.34 9.29 -11.83
CA PRO A 296 -18.93 8.95 -11.92
C PRO A 296 -18.11 10.19 -12.33
N GLY A 297 -16.92 10.37 -11.76
CA GLY A 297 -16.05 11.50 -12.11
C GLY A 297 -15.59 11.47 -13.58
N GLN A 298 -15.32 12.65 -14.12
CA GLN A 298 -14.88 12.90 -15.50
C GLN A 298 -15.87 12.37 -16.56
N THR A 299 -17.17 12.32 -16.25
CA THR A 299 -18.21 11.87 -17.18
C THR A 299 -19.07 13.01 -17.72
N GLN A 300 -19.73 12.75 -18.85
CA GLN A 300 -20.82 13.57 -19.35
C GLN A 300 -22.11 13.10 -18.67
N VAL A 301 -22.84 14.04 -18.07
CA VAL A 301 -24.08 13.78 -17.33
C VAL A 301 -25.15 14.77 -17.77
N ALA A 302 -26.41 14.38 -17.65
CA ALA A 302 -27.52 15.26 -17.98
C ALA A 302 -28.03 15.99 -16.73
N SER A 303 -28.56 17.19 -16.93
CA SER A 303 -29.31 17.89 -15.88
C SER A 303 -30.79 17.47 -15.91
N PRO A 304 -31.44 17.21 -14.76
CA PRO A 304 -30.87 17.25 -13.40
C PRO A 304 -29.91 16.08 -13.13
N VAL A 305 -28.80 16.38 -12.46
CA VAL A 305 -27.75 15.40 -12.14
C VAL A 305 -28.13 14.63 -10.90
N ARG A 306 -28.25 13.31 -11.02
CA ARG A 306 -28.43 12.40 -9.88
C ARG A 306 -27.14 12.28 -9.07
N VAL A 307 -27.11 12.84 -7.88
CA VAL A 307 -26.04 12.70 -6.90
C VAL A 307 -26.44 11.65 -5.87
N ALA A 308 -25.74 10.52 -5.88
CA ALA A 308 -25.89 9.45 -4.90
C ALA A 308 -24.55 9.17 -4.22
N ALA A 309 -24.57 9.13 -2.90
CA ALA A 309 -23.38 8.92 -2.11
C ALA A 309 -23.72 8.25 -0.78
N THR A 310 -22.78 7.48 -0.26
CA THR A 310 -22.85 6.89 1.08
C THR A 310 -21.57 7.19 1.83
N THR A 311 -21.62 7.18 3.15
CA THR A 311 -20.40 7.16 3.95
C THR A 311 -20.49 6.07 5.01
N SER A 312 -19.35 5.49 5.36
CA SER A 312 -19.22 4.53 6.44
C SER A 312 -18.27 5.13 7.46
N ASN A 313 -18.83 5.83 8.44
CA ASN A 313 -18.06 6.38 9.55
C ASN A 313 -18.24 5.46 10.76
N SER A 314 -17.20 5.43 11.61
CA SER A 314 -17.25 4.77 12.91
C SER A 314 -18.21 5.45 13.89
N SER A 315 -18.49 6.73 13.67
CA SER A 315 -19.46 7.50 14.43
C SER A 315 -20.74 7.70 13.61
N PRO A 316 -21.94 7.68 14.23
CA PRO A 316 -23.21 7.89 13.53
C PRO A 316 -23.21 9.18 12.70
N VAL A 317 -23.53 9.08 11.41
CA VAL A 317 -23.62 10.25 10.52
C VAL A 317 -25.00 10.87 10.66
N TYR A 318 -25.06 12.14 11.07
CA TYR A 318 -26.32 12.84 11.27
C TYR A 318 -26.73 13.69 10.07
N ALA A 319 -25.78 14.11 9.22
CA ALA A 319 -26.09 14.88 8.01
C ALA A 319 -25.16 14.57 6.84
N MET A 320 -25.68 14.73 5.63
CA MET A 320 -24.90 14.84 4.41
C MET A 320 -25.36 16.04 3.57
N GLN A 321 -24.40 16.67 2.89
CA GLN A 321 -24.60 17.86 2.08
C GLN A 321 -23.95 17.67 0.70
N VAL A 322 -24.56 18.27 -0.33
CA VAL A 322 -24.00 18.33 -1.68
C VAL A 322 -23.74 19.79 -2.03
N TYR A 323 -22.50 20.05 -2.42
CA TYR A 323 -22.03 21.32 -2.94
C TYR A 323 -21.76 21.19 -4.44
N ILE A 324 -22.14 22.21 -5.20
CA ILE A 324 -21.80 22.36 -6.62
C ILE A 324 -21.02 23.66 -6.73
N ASP A 325 -19.77 23.57 -7.19
CA ASP A 325 -18.84 24.71 -7.26
C ASP A 325 -18.81 25.51 -5.95
N ASP A 326 -18.60 24.80 -4.84
CA ASP A 326 -18.56 25.31 -3.46
C ASP A 326 -19.88 25.91 -2.91
N ALA A 327 -20.97 25.91 -3.70
CA ALA A 327 -22.29 26.35 -3.24
C ALA A 327 -23.13 25.17 -2.73
N LEU A 328 -23.71 25.28 -1.53
CA LEU A 328 -24.60 24.27 -0.96
C LEU A 328 -25.90 24.19 -1.78
N ASN A 329 -26.19 23.02 -2.35
CA ASN A 329 -27.37 22.78 -3.19
C ASN A 329 -28.32 21.73 -2.64
N TYR A 330 -27.85 20.83 -1.78
CA TYR A 330 -28.68 19.80 -1.16
C TYR A 330 -28.21 19.44 0.24
N HIS A 331 -29.16 19.04 1.08
CA HIS A 331 -28.92 18.59 2.45
C HIS A 331 -29.93 17.49 2.81
N THR A 332 -29.46 16.46 3.51
CA THR A 332 -30.28 15.40 4.09
C THR A 332 -29.74 14.99 5.45
N SER A 333 -30.62 14.53 6.33
CA SER A 333 -30.21 13.81 7.54
C SER A 333 -29.79 12.38 7.19
N GLY A 334 -28.83 11.84 7.96
CA GLY A 334 -28.34 10.47 7.83
C GLY A 334 -27.07 10.28 6.98
N SER A 335 -26.73 9.02 6.70
CA SER A 335 -25.45 8.59 6.10
C SER A 335 -25.50 8.35 4.58
N LYS A 336 -26.58 8.77 3.92
CA LYS A 336 -26.79 8.58 2.48
C LYS A 336 -27.40 9.82 1.85
N VAL A 337 -26.90 10.18 0.67
CA VAL A 337 -27.53 11.12 -0.28
C VAL A 337 -28.03 10.33 -1.48
N ASP A 338 -29.22 10.68 -1.95
CA ASP A 338 -29.74 10.23 -3.24
C ASP A 338 -30.71 11.29 -3.79
N ALA A 339 -30.21 12.25 -4.56
CA ALA A 339 -30.94 13.44 -4.99
C ALA A 339 -30.68 13.76 -6.47
N SER A 340 -31.69 14.28 -7.17
CA SER A 340 -31.52 14.81 -8.53
C SER A 340 -31.48 16.34 -8.48
N LEU A 341 -30.34 16.93 -8.83
CA LEU A 341 -30.09 18.36 -8.67
C LEU A 341 -30.06 19.06 -10.03
N PRO A 342 -30.79 20.17 -10.22
CA PRO A 342 -30.66 20.96 -11.43
C PRO A 342 -29.28 21.62 -11.44
N ILE A 343 -28.43 21.21 -12.39
CA ILE A 343 -27.11 21.80 -12.61
C ILE A 343 -27.11 22.41 -14.01
N THR A 344 -26.53 23.60 -14.16
CA THR A 344 -26.39 24.24 -15.48
C THR A 344 -25.49 23.42 -16.40
N SER A 345 -25.57 23.62 -17.72
CA SER A 345 -24.65 22.97 -18.64
C SER A 345 -23.23 23.55 -18.50
N GLY A 346 -22.22 22.69 -18.63
CA GLY A 346 -20.81 23.07 -18.45
C GLY A 346 -20.07 22.16 -17.47
N LYS A 347 -18.80 22.50 -17.20
CA LYS A 347 -17.99 21.77 -16.23
C LYS A 347 -18.34 22.23 -14.82
N HIS A 348 -18.55 21.27 -13.93
CA HIS A 348 -18.90 21.51 -12.53
C HIS A 348 -18.12 20.56 -11.60
N HIS A 349 -17.79 21.05 -10.41
CA HIS A 349 -17.20 20.24 -9.33
C HIS A 349 -18.26 19.95 -8.27
N ILE A 350 -18.63 18.68 -8.12
CA ILE A 350 -19.62 18.24 -7.13
C ILE A 350 -18.89 17.67 -5.93
N VAL A 351 -19.09 18.26 -4.75
CA VAL A 351 -18.56 17.75 -3.47
C VAL A 351 -19.71 17.22 -2.63
N VAL A 352 -19.57 15.99 -2.15
CA VAL A 352 -20.45 15.45 -1.13
C VAL A 352 -19.71 15.39 0.20
N GLN A 353 -20.31 15.97 1.23
CA GLN A 353 -19.76 16.08 2.58
C GLN A 353 -20.69 15.40 3.58
N SER A 354 -20.13 14.66 4.54
CA SER A 354 -20.86 14.05 5.66
C SER A 354 -20.42 14.65 6.99
N TRP A 355 -21.36 14.72 7.92
CA TRP A 355 -21.17 15.13 9.30
C TRP A 355 -21.58 14.00 10.25
N ASP A 356 -20.68 13.60 11.14
CA ASP A 356 -20.99 12.60 12.17
C ASP A 356 -21.10 13.17 13.57
N THR A 357 -21.75 12.41 14.45
CA THR A 357 -22.01 12.78 15.86
C THR A 357 -20.74 12.92 16.67
N ALA A 358 -19.59 12.52 16.12
CA ALA A 358 -18.27 12.79 16.67
C ALA A 358 -17.55 13.95 15.97
N GLY A 359 -18.28 14.83 15.28
CA GLY A 359 -17.72 16.01 14.60
C GLY A 359 -16.97 15.70 13.32
N GLY A 360 -16.94 14.44 12.90
CA GLY A 360 -16.33 13.98 11.67
C GLY A 360 -16.85 14.76 10.47
N ILE A 361 -15.98 15.45 9.72
CA ILE A 361 -16.29 16.03 8.42
C ILE A 361 -15.50 15.24 7.38
N HIS A 362 -16.22 14.47 6.58
CA HIS A 362 -15.63 13.69 5.51
C HIS A 362 -16.21 14.16 4.19
N LYS A 363 -15.39 14.25 3.15
CA LYS A 363 -15.86 14.69 1.84
C LYS A 363 -15.22 13.90 0.72
N SER A 364 -15.86 13.95 -0.44
CA SER A 364 -15.29 13.52 -1.71
C SER A 364 -15.87 14.37 -2.82
N GLY A 365 -15.07 14.59 -3.86
CA GLY A 365 -15.42 15.42 -5.01
C GLY A 365 -15.36 14.63 -6.31
N VAL A 366 -16.22 14.98 -7.25
CA VAL A 366 -16.19 14.50 -8.63
C VAL A 366 -16.38 15.66 -9.59
N ASP A 367 -15.54 15.73 -10.61
CA ASP A 367 -15.75 16.65 -11.74
C ASP A 367 -16.72 16.02 -12.74
N VAL A 368 -17.65 16.81 -13.27
CA VAL A 368 -18.58 16.38 -14.32
C VAL A 368 -18.69 17.45 -15.41
N ASN A 369 -19.08 17.02 -16.60
CA ASN A 369 -19.48 17.92 -17.68
C ASN A 369 -20.98 17.74 -17.94
N VAL A 370 -21.78 18.70 -17.50
CA VAL A 370 -23.23 18.65 -17.54
C VAL A 370 -23.73 19.10 -18.93
N GLN A 371 -24.66 18.35 -19.51
CA GLN A 371 -25.26 18.60 -20.82
C GLN A 371 -26.80 18.55 -20.75
N SER A 372 -27.46 18.91 -21.85
CA SER A 372 -28.93 18.87 -21.96
C SER A 372 -29.49 17.45 -21.91
N GLU A 373 -28.75 16.48 -22.47
CA GLU A 373 -29.06 15.05 -22.49
C GLU A 373 -27.75 14.25 -22.43
N ALA A 374 -27.77 13.06 -21.81
CA ALA A 374 -26.59 12.20 -21.72
C ALA A 374 -26.95 10.73 -21.47
N VAL A 375 -26.07 9.83 -21.94
CA VAL A 375 -26.12 8.38 -21.64
C VAL A 375 -24.86 7.97 -20.88
N ILE A 376 -25.05 7.34 -19.72
CA ILE A 376 -24.00 6.80 -18.87
C ILE A 376 -24.06 5.27 -18.96
N VAL A 377 -22.96 4.66 -19.42
CA VAL A 377 -22.81 3.19 -19.43
C VAL A 377 -21.85 2.80 -18.30
N THR A 378 -22.35 2.06 -17.32
CA THR A 378 -21.58 1.59 -16.15
C THR A 378 -21.00 0.19 -16.35
N SER A 379 -21.62 -0.61 -17.22
CA SER A 379 -21.11 -1.90 -17.65
C SER A 379 -21.50 -2.17 -19.11
N PRO A 380 -20.61 -2.76 -19.92
CA PRO A 380 -19.22 -3.10 -19.62
C PRO A 380 -18.32 -1.88 -19.75
N VAL A 381 -17.11 -1.97 -19.18
CA VAL A 381 -16.08 -0.94 -19.38
C VAL A 381 -15.60 -0.99 -20.82
N THR A 382 -15.45 0.18 -21.47
CA THR A 382 -14.93 0.21 -22.84
C THR A 382 -13.52 -0.38 -22.92
N LYS A 383 -13.24 -1.11 -24.01
CA LYS A 383 -12.03 -1.90 -24.28
C LYS A 383 -11.80 -3.09 -23.33
N SER A 384 -12.78 -3.47 -22.52
CA SER A 384 -12.68 -4.65 -21.65
C SER A 384 -12.86 -5.97 -22.42
N VAL A 385 -12.32 -7.03 -21.82
CA VAL A 385 -12.56 -8.42 -22.24
C VAL A 385 -13.64 -9.01 -21.31
N VAL A 386 -14.73 -9.54 -21.87
CA VAL A 386 -15.97 -9.91 -21.13
C VAL A 386 -16.51 -11.29 -21.53
N SER A 387 -17.43 -11.85 -20.72
CA SER A 387 -18.27 -12.99 -21.12
C SER A 387 -19.28 -12.64 -22.18
N SER A 388 -19.71 -13.65 -22.93
CA SER A 388 -21.06 -13.73 -23.43
C SER A 388 -21.95 -14.52 -22.45
N PRO A 389 -23.16 -14.05 -22.11
CA PRO A 389 -23.75 -12.78 -22.56
C PRO A 389 -23.08 -11.56 -21.86
N VAL A 390 -22.90 -10.48 -22.63
CA VAL A 390 -22.25 -9.25 -22.18
C VAL A 390 -23.22 -8.45 -21.33
N PRO A 391 -22.94 -8.19 -20.04
CA PRO A 391 -23.82 -7.41 -19.18
C PRO A 391 -23.78 -5.93 -19.57
N ILE A 392 -24.93 -5.39 -19.97
CA ILE A 392 -25.13 -3.99 -20.30
C ILE A 392 -25.91 -3.34 -19.16
N GLN A 393 -25.26 -2.41 -18.46
CA GLN A 393 -25.89 -1.52 -17.50
C GLN A 393 -25.65 -0.08 -17.92
N ALA A 394 -26.74 0.64 -18.13
CA ALA A 394 -26.70 2.03 -18.52
C ALA A 394 -27.90 2.78 -17.95
N SER A 395 -27.74 4.08 -17.78
CA SER A 395 -28.82 5.01 -17.50
C SER A 395 -28.66 6.25 -18.35
N ALA A 396 -29.75 6.93 -18.62
CA ALA A 396 -29.77 8.19 -19.34
C ALA A 396 -30.62 9.20 -18.58
N GLY A 397 -30.42 10.47 -18.90
CA GLY A 397 -31.21 11.55 -18.35
C GLY A 397 -31.21 12.72 -19.31
N GLY A 398 -32.05 13.70 -19.01
CA GLY A 398 -32.22 14.91 -19.79
C GLY A 398 -33.24 15.84 -19.16
N GLN A 399 -33.39 17.01 -19.77
CA GLN A 399 -34.45 17.97 -19.40
C GLN A 399 -35.86 17.39 -19.64
N SER A 400 -35.99 16.53 -20.66
CA SER A 400 -37.22 15.80 -20.96
C SER A 400 -37.13 14.36 -20.44
N PRO A 401 -38.25 13.75 -19.97
CA PRO A 401 -38.26 12.35 -19.56
C PRO A 401 -37.75 11.43 -20.68
N VAL A 402 -36.84 10.52 -20.33
CA VAL A 402 -36.35 9.50 -21.26
C VAL A 402 -37.46 8.48 -21.48
N ARG A 403 -37.87 8.31 -22.73
CA ARG A 403 -38.96 7.42 -23.14
C ARG A 403 -38.47 6.01 -23.39
N SER A 404 -37.30 5.87 -24.01
CA SER A 404 -36.76 4.57 -24.37
C SER A 404 -35.24 4.56 -24.39
N MET A 405 -34.69 3.40 -24.03
CA MET A 405 -33.29 3.06 -24.21
C MET A 405 -33.15 1.97 -25.27
N LEU A 406 -32.15 2.09 -26.12
CA LEU A 406 -31.82 1.19 -27.22
C LEU A 406 -30.37 0.75 -27.09
N VAL A 407 -30.10 -0.53 -27.31
CA VAL A 407 -28.73 -1.08 -27.35
C VAL A 407 -28.46 -1.70 -28.70
N TYR A 408 -27.45 -1.16 -29.38
CA TYR A 408 -26.94 -1.66 -30.64
C TYR A 408 -25.64 -2.42 -30.40
N ALA A 409 -25.46 -3.52 -31.11
CA ALA A 409 -24.17 -4.19 -31.26
C ALA A 409 -23.87 -4.35 -32.75
N ASP A 410 -22.68 -3.94 -33.15
CA ASP A 410 -22.16 -3.97 -34.52
C ASP A 410 -23.14 -3.32 -35.53
N GLY A 411 -23.72 -2.19 -35.14
CA GLY A 411 -24.67 -1.41 -35.95
C GLY A 411 -26.10 -1.95 -35.98
N SER A 412 -26.38 -3.11 -35.36
CA SER A 412 -27.72 -3.70 -35.32
C SER A 412 -28.38 -3.49 -33.97
N LEU A 413 -29.66 -3.09 -33.94
CA LEU A 413 -30.44 -3.01 -32.70
C LEU A 413 -30.60 -4.42 -32.12
N ARG A 414 -30.17 -4.60 -30.87
CA ARG A 414 -30.23 -5.89 -30.16
C ARG A 414 -31.22 -5.90 -29.01
N TYR A 415 -31.46 -4.75 -28.40
CA TYR A 415 -32.34 -4.61 -27.26
C TYR A 415 -32.96 -3.21 -27.21
N GLN A 416 -34.20 -3.14 -26.71
CA GLN A 416 -34.89 -1.89 -26.45
C GLN A 416 -35.80 -2.08 -25.23
N ASN A 417 -35.90 -1.06 -24.38
CA ASN A 417 -36.90 -0.99 -23.32
C ASN A 417 -37.42 0.44 -23.13
N SER A 418 -38.60 0.56 -22.52
CA SER A 418 -39.14 1.83 -22.05
C SER A 418 -38.48 2.25 -20.74
N GLY A 419 -38.30 3.56 -20.56
CA GLY A 419 -37.69 4.17 -19.37
C GLY A 419 -36.27 4.68 -19.62
N ASP A 420 -35.64 5.11 -18.53
CA ASP A 420 -34.37 5.84 -18.50
C ASP A 420 -33.14 4.96 -18.21
N SER A 421 -33.33 3.64 -18.11
CA SER A 421 -32.27 2.72 -17.73
C SER A 421 -32.34 1.39 -18.48
N VAL A 422 -31.17 0.77 -18.64
CA VAL A 422 -30.98 -0.57 -19.20
C VAL A 422 -30.23 -1.40 -18.17
N ASN A 423 -30.76 -2.57 -17.86
CA ASN A 423 -30.02 -3.61 -17.15
C ASN A 423 -30.35 -4.94 -17.83
N THR A 424 -29.51 -5.32 -18.79
CA THR A 424 -29.72 -6.50 -19.64
C THR A 424 -28.41 -7.21 -19.92
N SER A 425 -28.46 -8.31 -20.66
CA SER A 425 -27.26 -8.97 -21.16
C SER A 425 -27.44 -9.38 -22.62
N LEU A 426 -26.41 -9.17 -23.44
CA LEU A 426 -26.45 -9.49 -24.87
C LEU A 426 -25.55 -10.68 -25.18
N SER A 427 -26.13 -11.73 -25.73
CA SER A 427 -25.34 -12.84 -26.30
C SER A 427 -24.65 -12.36 -27.57
N LEU A 428 -23.32 -12.24 -27.48
CA LEU A 428 -22.43 -11.89 -28.58
C LEU A 428 -21.46 -13.05 -28.84
N THR A 429 -20.98 -13.16 -30.07
CA THR A 429 -19.99 -14.18 -30.46
C THR A 429 -18.61 -13.85 -29.85
N PRO A 430 -17.67 -14.81 -29.75
CA PRO A 430 -16.30 -14.48 -29.38
C PRO A 430 -15.67 -13.51 -30.38
N GLY A 431 -14.92 -12.51 -29.90
CA GLY A 431 -14.27 -11.49 -30.73
C GLY A 431 -14.59 -10.05 -30.33
N PRO A 432 -14.05 -9.06 -31.06
CA PRO A 432 -14.30 -7.65 -30.81
C PRO A 432 -15.70 -7.23 -31.29
N HIS A 433 -16.37 -6.39 -30.51
CA HIS A 433 -17.69 -5.84 -30.78
C HIS A 433 -17.73 -4.33 -30.52
N SER A 434 -18.41 -3.60 -31.39
CA SER A 434 -18.74 -2.18 -31.19
C SER A 434 -20.18 -2.07 -30.70
N MET A 435 -20.41 -1.39 -29.58
CA MET A 435 -21.74 -1.23 -29.00
C MET A 435 -22.10 0.24 -28.84
N ILE A 436 -23.38 0.55 -29.00
CA ILE A 436 -23.96 1.88 -28.78
C ILE A 436 -25.15 1.71 -27.85
N VAL A 437 -25.19 2.49 -26.78
CA VAL A 437 -26.41 2.68 -25.97
C VAL A 437 -26.97 4.04 -26.30
N GLU A 438 -28.20 4.09 -26.77
CA GLU A 438 -28.92 5.30 -27.18
C GLU A 438 -30.14 5.49 -26.28
N ALA A 439 -30.40 6.73 -25.88
CA ALA A 439 -31.61 7.16 -25.18
C ALA A 439 -32.40 8.08 -26.10
N ARG A 440 -33.73 7.97 -26.07
CA ARG A 440 -34.64 8.90 -26.74
C ARG A 440 -35.64 9.45 -25.74
N ASP A 441 -35.87 10.75 -25.80
CA ASP A 441 -36.79 11.44 -24.89
C ASP A 441 -38.15 11.76 -25.54
N ASP A 442 -39.08 12.25 -24.71
CA ASP A 442 -40.44 12.61 -25.14
C ASP A 442 -40.49 13.84 -26.06
N SER A 443 -39.41 14.62 -26.15
CA SER A 443 -39.27 15.78 -27.02
C SER A 443 -38.66 15.44 -28.39
N GLY A 444 -38.29 14.17 -28.61
CA GLY A 444 -37.63 13.70 -29.83
C GLY A 444 -36.12 13.88 -29.81
N GLY A 445 -35.55 14.31 -28.68
CA GLY A 445 -34.12 14.34 -28.41
C GLY A 445 -33.54 12.93 -28.32
N SER A 446 -32.25 12.82 -28.65
CA SER A 446 -31.52 11.56 -28.52
C SER A 446 -30.09 11.80 -28.07
N ALA A 447 -29.65 11.04 -27.08
CA ALA A 447 -28.25 10.97 -26.65
C ALA A 447 -27.74 9.54 -26.81
N SER A 448 -26.44 9.38 -27.08
CA SER A 448 -25.85 8.04 -27.18
C SER A 448 -24.44 7.96 -26.63
N LYS A 449 -24.06 6.75 -26.22
CA LYS A 449 -22.72 6.40 -25.78
C LYS A 449 -22.22 5.19 -26.54
N SER A 450 -21.09 5.37 -27.22
CA SER A 450 -20.37 4.27 -27.88
C SER A 450 -19.33 3.64 -26.96
N LEU A 451 -19.17 2.33 -27.06
CA LEU A 451 -18.10 1.57 -26.40
C LEU A 451 -17.67 0.36 -27.25
N SER A 452 -16.45 -0.12 -27.01
CA SER A 452 -15.95 -1.35 -27.64
C SER A 452 -15.73 -2.42 -26.57
N VAL A 453 -15.99 -3.69 -26.85
CA VAL A 453 -15.64 -4.82 -25.96
C VAL A 453 -15.07 -5.98 -26.77
N ALA A 454 -14.36 -6.88 -26.11
CA ALA A 454 -13.97 -8.17 -26.69
C ALA A 454 -14.58 -9.32 -25.88
N VAL A 455 -15.34 -10.18 -26.51
CA VAL A 455 -15.91 -11.37 -25.86
C VAL A 455 -14.87 -12.48 -25.86
N ALA A 456 -14.51 -12.97 -24.66
CA ALA A 456 -13.50 -14.00 -24.48
C ALA A 456 -13.98 -15.38 -24.96
N THR A 457 -13.05 -16.19 -25.47
CA THR A 457 -13.23 -17.63 -25.66
C THR A 457 -12.70 -18.35 -24.40
N PRO A 458 -13.55 -19.03 -23.60
CA PRO A 458 -13.09 -19.72 -22.41
C PRO A 458 -12.00 -20.76 -22.71
N SER A 459 -10.88 -20.75 -21.99
CA SER A 459 -9.76 -21.67 -22.24
C SER A 459 -8.86 -21.91 -21.03
N VAL A 460 -8.17 -23.05 -21.04
CA VAL A 460 -7.06 -23.39 -20.13
C VAL A 460 -5.76 -23.33 -20.92
N SER A 461 -4.73 -22.71 -20.33
CA SER A 461 -3.38 -22.68 -20.86
C SER A 461 -2.39 -23.28 -19.87
N ILE A 462 -1.66 -24.31 -20.29
CA ILE A 462 -0.47 -24.80 -19.59
C ILE A 462 0.71 -23.96 -20.07
N LYS A 463 1.31 -23.19 -19.17
CA LYS A 463 2.47 -22.34 -19.46
C LYS A 463 3.79 -23.07 -19.18
N ILE A 464 3.81 -23.88 -18.12
CA ILE A 464 4.95 -24.71 -17.72
C ILE A 464 4.39 -26.05 -17.21
N PRO A 465 4.99 -27.19 -17.56
CA PRO A 465 6.06 -27.35 -18.56
C PRO A 465 5.55 -27.14 -20.00
N ALA A 466 6.49 -26.96 -20.93
CA ALA A 466 6.17 -26.93 -22.36
C ALA A 466 5.76 -28.32 -22.86
N ALA A 467 5.05 -28.38 -23.98
CA ALA A 467 4.66 -29.67 -24.57
C ALA A 467 5.90 -30.46 -25.04
N ASN A 468 5.90 -31.75 -24.75
CA ASN A 468 7.00 -32.70 -24.99
C ASN A 468 8.30 -32.36 -24.26
N ALA A 469 8.23 -31.58 -23.17
CA ALA A 469 9.42 -31.23 -22.40
C ALA A 469 9.96 -32.45 -21.63
N SER A 470 11.29 -32.59 -21.62
CA SER A 470 11.99 -33.45 -20.69
C SER A 470 12.26 -32.69 -19.40
N VAL A 471 11.77 -33.19 -18.27
CA VAL A 471 11.73 -32.49 -16.98
C VAL A 471 12.24 -33.40 -15.86
N TYR A 472 12.49 -32.82 -14.70
CA TYR A 472 12.84 -33.56 -13.48
C TYR A 472 11.73 -33.40 -12.44
N SER A 473 11.54 -34.44 -11.63
CA SER A 473 10.54 -34.45 -10.56
C SER A 473 11.10 -33.80 -9.27
N PRO A 474 10.30 -33.03 -8.51
CA PRO A 474 8.95 -32.57 -8.84
C PRO A 474 8.89 -31.59 -10.01
N VAL A 475 7.88 -31.75 -10.86
CA VAL A 475 7.67 -30.95 -12.07
C VAL A 475 6.90 -29.67 -11.72
N GLN A 476 7.47 -28.50 -12.06
CA GLN A 476 6.76 -27.22 -11.89
C GLN A 476 5.63 -27.11 -12.91
N VAL A 477 4.39 -27.03 -12.42
CA VAL A 477 3.19 -26.81 -13.22
C VAL A 477 2.70 -25.39 -13.01
N PHE A 478 2.72 -24.59 -14.07
CA PHE A 478 2.10 -23.27 -14.13
C PHE A 478 1.00 -23.27 -15.19
N ALA A 479 -0.25 -23.12 -14.77
CA ALA A 479 -1.41 -23.09 -15.66
C ALA A 479 -2.33 -21.91 -15.33
N THR A 480 -3.00 -21.38 -16.34
CA THR A 480 -3.89 -20.21 -16.24
C THR A 480 -5.18 -20.46 -16.99
N THR A 481 -6.27 -19.82 -16.56
CA THR A 481 -7.53 -19.81 -17.30
C THR A 481 -7.85 -18.42 -17.81
N VAL A 482 -8.59 -18.39 -18.92
CA VAL A 482 -9.36 -17.23 -19.34
C VAL A 482 -10.80 -17.70 -19.30
N ASP A 483 -11.55 -17.31 -18.28
CA ASP A 483 -12.99 -17.58 -18.21
C ASP A 483 -13.69 -16.38 -17.55
N PRO A 484 -14.79 -15.91 -18.13
CA PRO A 484 -15.58 -14.83 -17.52
C PRO A 484 -16.45 -15.27 -16.32
N LYS A 485 -16.54 -16.57 -16.03
CA LYS A 485 -17.15 -17.12 -14.82
C LYS A 485 -16.03 -17.50 -13.83
N PRO A 486 -16.28 -17.36 -12.51
CA PRO A 486 -15.35 -17.86 -11.50
C PRO A 486 -15.03 -19.32 -11.75
N ILE A 487 -13.74 -19.65 -11.73
CA ILE A 487 -13.27 -21.04 -11.77
C ILE A 487 -13.41 -21.61 -10.37
N TYR A 488 -14.18 -22.68 -10.26
CA TYR A 488 -14.41 -23.38 -9.00
C TYR A 488 -13.22 -24.26 -8.64
N ALA A 489 -12.68 -24.99 -9.63
CA ALA A 489 -11.55 -25.87 -9.46
C ALA A 489 -10.72 -25.95 -10.73
N MET A 490 -9.41 -26.01 -10.57
CA MET A 490 -8.48 -26.50 -11.56
C MET A 490 -7.85 -27.79 -11.04
N GLN A 491 -7.76 -28.79 -11.91
CA GLN A 491 -7.24 -30.12 -11.60
C GLN A 491 -6.12 -30.46 -12.57
N VAL A 492 -5.04 -31.04 -12.05
CA VAL A 492 -3.98 -31.66 -12.85
C VAL A 492 -4.19 -33.17 -12.78
N TYR A 493 -4.34 -33.77 -13.95
CA TYR A 493 -4.35 -35.20 -14.13
C TYR A 493 -3.01 -35.64 -14.74
N LEU A 494 -2.45 -36.72 -14.21
CA LEU A 494 -1.32 -37.43 -14.77
C LEU A 494 -1.79 -38.84 -15.15
N ASP A 495 -1.67 -39.22 -16.41
CA ASP A 495 -2.10 -40.53 -16.94
C ASP A 495 -3.54 -40.90 -16.54
N ASN A 496 -4.45 -39.94 -16.65
CA ASN A 496 -5.86 -40.02 -16.28
C ASN A 496 -6.15 -40.18 -14.78
N ALA A 497 -5.14 -40.14 -13.91
CA ALA A 497 -5.32 -40.09 -12.45
C ALA A 497 -5.26 -38.63 -11.96
N LEU A 498 -6.21 -38.24 -11.10
CA LEU A 498 -6.17 -36.92 -10.45
C LEU A 498 -4.93 -36.85 -9.56
N HIS A 499 -4.08 -35.87 -9.80
CA HIS A 499 -2.81 -35.72 -9.12
C HIS A 499 -2.75 -34.46 -8.25
N TYR A 500 -3.44 -33.39 -8.67
CA TYR A 500 -3.49 -32.14 -7.91
C TYR A 500 -4.81 -31.41 -8.17
N GLU A 501 -5.34 -30.73 -7.16
CA GLU A 501 -6.52 -29.88 -7.26
C GLU A 501 -6.28 -28.55 -6.53
N PHE A 502 -6.74 -27.47 -7.15
CA PHE A 502 -6.67 -26.13 -6.58
C PHE A 502 -7.94 -25.34 -6.90
N SER A 503 -8.51 -24.69 -5.89
CA SER A 503 -9.63 -23.77 -6.06
C SER A 503 -9.13 -22.37 -6.44
N GLY A 504 -9.19 -22.03 -7.73
CA GLY A 504 -8.80 -20.72 -8.23
C GLY A 504 -8.62 -20.67 -9.74
N ASN A 505 -8.17 -19.53 -10.26
CA ASN A 505 -8.00 -19.24 -11.70
C ASN A 505 -6.59 -19.54 -12.25
N GLY A 506 -5.75 -20.20 -11.47
CA GLY A 506 -4.41 -20.61 -11.90
C GLY A 506 -3.79 -21.63 -10.95
N ILE A 507 -2.88 -22.43 -11.49
CA ILE A 507 -2.06 -23.38 -10.73
C ILE A 507 -0.62 -22.90 -10.82
N ASN A 508 0.08 -22.86 -9.69
CA ASN A 508 1.52 -22.66 -9.61
C ASN A 508 2.08 -23.61 -8.54
N ALA A 509 2.40 -24.85 -8.91
CA ALA A 509 2.74 -25.91 -7.96
C ALA A 509 3.86 -26.82 -8.50
N ALA A 510 4.75 -27.27 -7.62
CA ALA A 510 5.73 -28.32 -7.91
C ALA A 510 5.13 -29.69 -7.55
N LEU A 511 4.93 -30.55 -8.55
CA LEU A 511 4.20 -31.81 -8.39
C LEU A 511 5.13 -33.03 -8.56
N PRO A 512 5.20 -33.95 -7.57
CA PRO A 512 6.00 -35.17 -7.70
C PRO A 512 5.43 -36.11 -8.77
N MET A 513 6.15 -36.30 -9.86
CA MET A 513 5.79 -37.23 -10.94
C MET A 513 6.76 -38.44 -10.97
N PRO A 514 6.29 -39.67 -11.27
CA PRO A 514 7.16 -40.83 -11.51
C PRO A 514 8.10 -40.62 -12.71
N LEU A 515 9.06 -41.54 -12.90
CA LEU A 515 9.95 -41.52 -14.07
C LEU A 515 9.24 -42.05 -15.31
N GLY A 516 9.57 -41.48 -16.47
CA GLY A 516 9.11 -41.91 -17.79
C GLY A 516 8.18 -40.92 -18.49
N GLN A 517 7.59 -41.37 -19.60
CA GLN A 517 6.65 -40.56 -20.38
C GLN A 517 5.29 -40.50 -19.69
N HIS A 518 4.74 -39.29 -19.61
CA HIS A 518 3.45 -39.04 -18.99
C HIS A 518 2.58 -38.12 -19.84
N TYR A 519 1.28 -38.40 -19.81
CA TYR A 519 0.25 -37.52 -20.33
C TYR A 519 -0.29 -36.64 -19.20
N MET A 520 0.04 -35.34 -19.23
CA MET A 520 -0.48 -34.38 -18.27
C MET A 520 -1.64 -33.59 -18.87
N MET A 521 -2.75 -33.52 -18.16
CA MET A 521 -3.94 -32.76 -18.55
C MET A 521 -4.35 -31.83 -17.42
N VAL A 522 -4.52 -30.55 -17.74
CA VAL A 522 -5.11 -29.56 -16.83
C VAL A 522 -6.55 -29.33 -17.23
N GLN A 523 -7.45 -29.53 -16.27
CA GLN A 523 -8.89 -29.36 -16.39
C GLN A 523 -9.32 -28.18 -15.53
N ALA A 524 -10.14 -27.27 -16.06
CA ALA A 524 -10.80 -26.24 -15.28
C ALA A 524 -12.32 -26.44 -15.32
N TRP A 525 -12.96 -26.26 -14.16
CA TRP A 525 -14.40 -26.20 -13.99
C TRP A 525 -14.81 -24.77 -13.71
N ASP A 526 -15.63 -24.21 -14.59
CA ASP A 526 -16.30 -22.96 -14.25
C ASP A 526 -17.50 -23.20 -13.32
N ALA A 527 -17.97 -22.13 -12.70
CA ALA A 527 -19.15 -22.16 -11.82
C ALA A 527 -20.46 -22.57 -12.53
N ALA A 528 -20.48 -22.69 -13.86
CA ALA A 528 -21.62 -23.19 -14.64
C ALA A 528 -21.50 -24.69 -14.96
N GLY A 529 -20.47 -25.37 -14.46
CA GLY A 529 -20.24 -26.79 -14.69
C GLY A 529 -19.59 -27.11 -16.05
N ARG A 530 -19.14 -26.10 -16.80
CA ARG A 530 -18.43 -26.32 -18.06
C ARG A 530 -16.99 -26.68 -17.79
N ILE A 531 -16.48 -27.60 -18.62
CA ILE A 531 -15.15 -28.18 -18.46
C ILE A 531 -14.28 -27.76 -19.64
N TYR A 532 -13.12 -27.19 -19.33
CA TYR A 532 -12.10 -26.84 -20.32
C TYR A 532 -10.84 -27.63 -20.01
N LYS A 533 -10.22 -28.19 -21.06
CA LYS A 533 -9.05 -29.04 -20.91
C LYS A 533 -7.93 -28.58 -21.82
N LYS A 534 -6.71 -28.65 -21.30
CA LYS A 534 -5.50 -28.59 -22.10
C LYS A 534 -4.60 -29.73 -21.67
N SER A 535 -3.99 -30.41 -22.63
CA SER A 535 -3.06 -31.49 -22.36
C SER A 535 -1.74 -31.30 -23.07
N ILE A 536 -0.72 -31.90 -22.49
CA ILE A 536 0.62 -32.03 -23.03
C ILE A 536 1.18 -33.41 -22.70
N GLN A 537 2.12 -33.88 -23.52
CA GLN A 537 3.02 -34.97 -23.15
C GLN A 537 4.26 -34.37 -22.47
N LEU A 538 4.87 -35.10 -21.55
CA LEU A 538 6.16 -34.76 -20.95
C LEU A 538 6.92 -36.04 -20.61
N ASP A 539 8.24 -35.94 -20.45
CA ASP A 539 9.10 -37.07 -20.09
C ASP A 539 9.89 -36.73 -18.82
N VAL A 540 9.67 -37.50 -17.75
CA VAL A 540 10.34 -37.27 -16.47
C VAL A 540 11.62 -38.11 -16.42
N LEU A 541 12.75 -37.41 -16.46
CA LEU A 541 14.07 -38.03 -16.57
C LEU A 541 14.62 -38.47 -15.20
N PRO A 542 15.41 -39.55 -15.15
CA PRO A 542 16.19 -39.88 -13.96
C PRO A 542 17.29 -38.85 -13.73
N ILE A 543 17.58 -38.57 -12.46
CA ILE A 543 18.76 -37.77 -12.07
C ILE A 543 19.97 -38.71 -12.04
N VAL A 544 20.98 -38.38 -12.85
CA VAL A 544 22.23 -39.14 -12.94
C VAL A 544 23.36 -38.31 -12.35
N VAL A 545 24.05 -38.85 -11.34
CA VAL A 545 25.30 -38.27 -10.84
C VAL A 545 26.42 -38.70 -11.78
N THR A 546 27.21 -37.75 -12.24
CA THR A 546 28.40 -38.03 -13.06
C THR A 546 29.63 -37.70 -12.25
N VAL A 547 30.57 -38.64 -12.13
CA VAL A 547 31.93 -38.40 -11.61
C VAL A 547 32.86 -38.31 -12.81
N SER A 548 33.28 -37.09 -13.18
CA SER A 548 34.14 -36.88 -14.35
C SER A 548 35.62 -36.86 -14.02
N SER A 549 35.98 -36.66 -12.75
CA SER A 549 37.33 -36.88 -12.22
C SER A 549 37.21 -37.45 -10.81
N PRO A 550 38.03 -38.45 -10.42
CA PRO A 550 38.99 -39.17 -11.26
C PRO A 550 38.30 -40.18 -12.19
N ALA A 551 39.00 -40.60 -13.26
CA ALA A 551 38.48 -41.63 -14.15
C ALA A 551 38.38 -43.00 -13.44
N PRO A 552 37.36 -43.83 -13.74
CA PRO A 552 37.21 -45.15 -13.13
C PRO A 552 38.45 -46.04 -13.32
N ASN A 553 38.89 -46.69 -12.24
CA ASN A 553 40.07 -47.56 -12.16
C ASN A 553 41.41 -46.88 -12.47
N SER A 554 41.47 -45.54 -12.46
CA SER A 554 42.69 -44.80 -12.71
C SER A 554 43.68 -44.88 -11.53
N THR A 555 44.96 -44.64 -11.85
CA THR A 555 46.00 -44.39 -10.84
C THR A 555 46.22 -42.88 -10.74
N VAL A 556 46.09 -42.33 -9.54
CA VAL A 556 46.16 -40.88 -9.26
C VAL A 556 47.13 -40.60 -8.11
N VAL A 557 47.52 -39.34 -7.96
CA VAL A 557 48.35 -38.87 -6.83
C VAL A 557 47.49 -38.10 -5.82
N SER A 558 47.88 -38.13 -4.56
CA SER A 558 47.23 -37.36 -3.49
C SER A 558 47.73 -35.91 -3.48
N PRO A 559 46.87 -34.89 -3.34
CA PRO A 559 45.42 -34.97 -3.19
C PRO A 559 44.69 -35.24 -4.53
N VAL A 560 43.66 -36.09 -4.47
CA VAL A 560 42.89 -36.54 -5.64
C VAL A 560 41.83 -35.50 -6.01
N HIS A 561 41.83 -35.06 -7.27
CA HIS A 561 40.78 -34.18 -7.82
C HIS A 561 39.48 -34.95 -8.04
N VAL A 562 38.45 -34.61 -7.30
CA VAL A 562 37.10 -35.13 -7.45
C VAL A 562 36.20 -34.05 -8.04
N HIS A 563 35.73 -34.28 -9.27
CA HIS A 563 34.72 -33.46 -9.93
C HIS A 563 33.48 -34.31 -10.18
N ALA A 564 32.34 -33.86 -9.64
CA ALA A 564 31.06 -34.52 -9.80
C ALA A 564 29.94 -33.52 -10.12
N SER A 565 28.97 -33.93 -10.92
CA SER A 565 27.85 -33.07 -11.33
C SER A 565 26.55 -33.83 -11.50
N VAL A 566 25.43 -33.11 -11.37
CA VAL A 566 24.08 -33.55 -11.72
C VAL A 566 23.49 -32.58 -12.77
N PRO A 567 22.44 -32.98 -13.52
CA PRO A 567 21.82 -32.09 -14.50
C PRO A 567 21.41 -30.74 -13.90
N SER A 568 21.70 -29.64 -14.59
CA SER A 568 21.48 -28.27 -14.09
C SER A 568 20.00 -27.96 -13.84
N ALA A 569 19.07 -28.62 -14.54
CA ALA A 569 17.64 -28.49 -14.35
C ALA A 569 17.04 -29.46 -13.30
N SER A 570 17.85 -30.33 -12.69
CA SER A 570 17.39 -31.27 -11.65
C SER A 570 17.06 -30.57 -10.33
N THR A 571 16.46 -31.33 -9.42
CA THR A 571 16.05 -30.87 -8.08
C THR A 571 17.10 -31.08 -7.00
N ALA A 572 18.20 -31.75 -7.33
CA ALA A 572 19.34 -31.90 -6.43
C ALA A 572 19.94 -30.53 -6.05
N PHE A 573 20.21 -30.33 -4.76
CA PHE A 573 20.71 -29.08 -4.20
C PHE A 573 22.09 -29.23 -3.52
N THR A 574 22.54 -30.45 -3.25
CA THR A 574 23.84 -30.71 -2.63
C THR A 574 24.45 -32.00 -3.16
N ILE A 575 25.78 -32.04 -3.21
CA ILE A 575 26.57 -33.23 -3.55
C ILE A 575 27.54 -33.50 -2.40
N GLN A 576 27.59 -34.75 -1.98
CA GLN A 576 28.51 -35.29 -0.98
C GLN A 576 29.48 -36.26 -1.64
N VAL A 577 30.73 -36.27 -1.19
CA VAL A 577 31.75 -37.24 -1.63
C VAL A 577 32.17 -38.10 -0.45
N TYR A 578 32.04 -39.40 -0.62
CA TYR A 578 32.48 -40.43 0.31
C TYR A 578 33.73 -41.11 -0.23
N VAL A 579 34.68 -41.43 0.63
CA VAL A 579 35.84 -42.26 0.35
C VAL A 579 35.82 -43.42 1.33
N ASP A 580 35.78 -44.65 0.80
CA ASP A 580 35.69 -45.90 1.57
C ASP A 580 34.59 -45.81 2.66
N ASP A 581 33.39 -45.43 2.21
CA ASP A 581 32.17 -45.24 3.02
C ASP A 581 32.22 -44.09 4.04
N GLY A 582 33.34 -43.37 4.18
CA GLY A 582 33.46 -42.18 5.02
C GLY A 582 33.18 -40.89 4.25
N LEU A 583 32.27 -40.04 4.74
CA LEU A 583 32.01 -38.71 4.16
C LEU A 583 33.26 -37.82 4.29
N GLN A 584 33.80 -37.36 3.16
CA GLN A 584 35.00 -36.51 3.14
C GLN A 584 34.68 -35.06 2.78
N TYR A 585 33.67 -34.82 1.94
CA TYR A 585 33.36 -33.48 1.45
C TYR A 585 31.88 -33.33 1.14
N GLN A 586 31.36 -32.10 1.29
CA GLN A 586 29.99 -31.73 0.95
C GLN A 586 29.98 -30.33 0.35
N GLN A 587 29.25 -30.15 -0.75
CA GLN A 587 29.06 -28.85 -1.37
C GLN A 587 27.60 -28.66 -1.75
N ASN A 588 27.04 -27.52 -1.31
CA ASN A 588 25.75 -27.06 -1.79
C ASN A 588 25.92 -26.56 -3.23
N GLY A 589 25.13 -27.12 -4.15
CA GLY A 589 25.26 -26.89 -5.58
C GLY A 589 24.99 -28.16 -6.39
N LYS A 590 24.96 -27.99 -7.72
CA LYS A 590 24.76 -29.07 -8.71
C LYS A 590 26.06 -29.58 -9.32
N THR A 591 27.17 -28.98 -8.92
CA THR A 591 28.52 -29.32 -9.32
C THR A 591 29.39 -29.25 -8.07
N LEU A 592 30.31 -30.20 -7.96
CA LEU A 592 31.28 -30.29 -6.90
C LEU A 592 32.66 -30.43 -7.54
N ASP A 593 33.60 -29.63 -7.07
CA ASP A 593 34.99 -29.63 -7.51
C ASP A 593 35.89 -29.51 -6.27
N ALA A 594 36.58 -30.58 -5.91
CA ALA A 594 37.36 -30.67 -4.68
C ALA A 594 38.65 -31.49 -4.85
N TYR A 595 39.65 -31.22 -4.01
CA TYR A 595 40.88 -32.00 -3.91
C TYR A 595 40.93 -32.70 -2.56
N LEU A 596 40.91 -34.02 -2.54
CA LEU A 596 40.83 -34.83 -1.31
C LEU A 596 42.16 -35.52 -1.01
N LYS A 597 42.68 -35.36 0.21
CA LYS A 597 43.87 -36.09 0.66
C LYS A 597 43.48 -37.54 0.96
N MET A 598 44.11 -38.48 0.28
CA MET A 598 43.90 -39.92 0.43
C MET A 598 45.26 -40.62 0.65
N GLY A 599 45.26 -41.73 1.40
CA GLY A 599 46.45 -42.55 1.62
C GLY A 599 46.85 -43.33 0.37
N THR A 600 48.02 -43.95 0.37
CA THR A 600 48.42 -44.85 -0.72
C THR A 600 47.60 -46.14 -0.67
N GLY A 601 47.04 -46.58 -1.79
CA GLY A 601 46.23 -47.79 -1.86
C GLY A 601 45.03 -47.67 -2.79
N LYS A 602 44.18 -48.70 -2.78
CA LYS A 602 42.93 -48.73 -3.54
C LYS A 602 41.81 -48.11 -2.71
N HIS A 603 41.07 -47.19 -3.31
CA HIS A 603 39.97 -46.46 -2.67
C HIS A 603 38.70 -46.49 -3.54
N HIS A 604 37.54 -46.44 -2.89
CA HIS A 604 36.23 -46.29 -3.52
C HIS A 604 35.67 -44.89 -3.24
N ILE A 605 35.55 -44.07 -4.29
CA ILE A 605 35.01 -42.71 -4.22
C ILE A 605 33.56 -42.73 -4.68
N VAL A 606 32.62 -42.30 -3.83
CA VAL A 606 31.19 -42.21 -4.16
C VAL A 606 30.74 -40.77 -4.10
N ALA A 607 30.27 -40.24 -5.22
CA ALA A 607 29.52 -39.00 -5.25
C ALA A 607 28.03 -39.30 -5.02
N LYS A 608 27.43 -38.67 -4.02
CA LYS A 608 26.02 -38.79 -3.65
C LYS A 608 25.33 -37.43 -3.74
N ALA A 609 24.38 -37.27 -4.64
CA ALA A 609 23.55 -36.08 -4.72
C ALA A 609 22.28 -36.23 -3.86
N TRP A 610 21.79 -35.12 -3.32
CA TRP A 610 20.56 -35.05 -2.53
C TRP A 610 19.64 -33.94 -3.04
N ASP A 611 18.34 -34.20 -3.01
CA ASP A 611 17.30 -33.18 -3.14
C ASP A 611 16.64 -32.84 -1.79
N SER A 612 15.85 -31.77 -1.76
CA SER A 612 15.19 -31.29 -0.55
C SER A 612 14.07 -32.21 -0.05
N GLY A 613 13.66 -33.21 -0.85
CA GLY A 613 12.68 -34.23 -0.50
C GLY A 613 13.30 -35.52 0.07
N GLY A 614 14.63 -35.56 0.21
CA GLY A 614 15.36 -36.75 0.69
C GLY A 614 15.68 -37.78 -0.40
N GLY A 615 15.40 -37.46 -1.67
CA GLY A 615 15.84 -38.23 -2.82
C GLY A 615 17.36 -38.23 -2.92
N THR A 616 17.95 -39.40 -3.20
CA THR A 616 19.40 -39.53 -3.32
C THR A 616 19.80 -40.34 -4.54
N TRP A 617 20.88 -39.92 -5.17
CA TRP A 617 21.47 -40.57 -6.34
C TRP A 617 22.96 -40.71 -6.12
N THR A 618 23.53 -41.86 -6.47
CA THR A 618 24.95 -42.14 -6.23
C THR A 618 25.65 -42.61 -7.49
N THR A 619 26.94 -42.32 -7.58
CA THR A 619 27.84 -42.93 -8.56
C THR A 619 29.20 -43.13 -7.90
N GLY A 620 29.70 -44.36 -7.99
CA GLY A 620 30.97 -44.78 -7.40
C GLY A 620 32.03 -45.06 -8.44
N VAL A 621 33.27 -44.69 -8.14
CA VAL A 621 34.46 -45.01 -8.94
C VAL A 621 35.56 -45.55 -8.04
N TYR A 622 36.27 -46.59 -8.50
CA TYR A 622 37.48 -47.08 -7.82
C TYR A 622 38.71 -46.36 -8.37
N VAL A 623 39.67 -46.04 -7.51
CA VAL A 623 40.98 -45.50 -7.91
C VAL A 623 42.12 -46.13 -7.11
N THR A 624 43.34 -46.05 -7.63
CA THR A 624 44.57 -46.40 -6.91
C THR A 624 45.39 -45.14 -6.68
N VAL A 625 45.64 -44.78 -5.42
CA VAL A 625 46.45 -43.61 -5.04
C VAL A 625 47.89 -44.06 -4.81
N LYS A 626 48.86 -43.40 -5.46
CA LYS A 626 50.30 -43.66 -5.31
C LYS A 626 51.00 -42.58 -4.49
#